data_AF-A0A9P9RZT5-F1
#
_entry.id   AF-A0A9P9RZT5-F1
#
_cell.length_a   1.000
_cell.length_b   1.000
_cell.length_c   1.000
_cell.angle_alpha   90.00
_cell.angle_beta   90.00
_cell.angle_gamma   90.00
#
_symmetry.space_group_name_H-M   'P 1'
#
loop_
_entity.id
_entity.type
_entity.pdbx_description
1 polymer ?
#
loop_
_entity_poly.entity_id
_entity_poly.type
_entity_poly.pdbx_seq_one_letter_code
_entity_poly.pdbx_strand_id
1 'polypeptide(L)'
;MSYKTVPVRKRRGSAFITKNACTRCKKKRTKCDGQNPCARCAALNGVTCSYEVTVRASKEAMKAEIEELKVYQQASEFVLSQLSFEDRAGPILRQLREGKGLQDIYKTLNGDAAPPQSARTIDVLRIGNLVHSPHREEAE
;
A
#
# COMPACT_ATOMS: atom_id res chain seq x y z
N MET A 1 -49.74 -30.94 32.06
CA MET A 1 -48.27 -31.09 31.96
C MET A 1 -47.73 -30.04 31.00
N SER A 2 -46.89 -29.12 31.49
CA SER A 2 -46.36 -28.01 30.67
C SER A 2 -44.87 -28.22 30.45
N TYR A 3 -44.49 -28.55 29.21
CA TYR A 3 -43.09 -28.77 28.83
C TYR A 3 -42.37 -27.43 28.74
N LYS A 4 -41.48 -27.17 29.70
CA LYS A 4 -40.61 -25.99 29.69
C LYS A 4 -39.61 -26.14 28.55
N THR A 5 -39.73 -25.30 27.51
CA THR A 5 -38.71 -25.17 26.48
C THR A 5 -37.51 -24.44 27.07
N VAL A 6 -36.39 -25.14 27.25
CA VAL A 6 -35.14 -24.53 27.70
C VAL A 6 -34.60 -23.67 26.54
N PRO A 7 -34.39 -22.36 26.72
CA PRO A 7 -33.76 -21.56 25.69
C PRO A 7 -32.33 -22.06 25.54
N VAL A 8 -32.06 -22.74 24.42
CA VAL A 8 -30.70 -23.15 24.05
C VAL A 8 -29.89 -21.88 23.87
N ARG A 9 -29.17 -21.48 24.92
CA ARG A 9 -28.11 -20.46 24.83
C ARG A 9 -27.13 -21.01 23.80
N LYS A 10 -27.20 -20.51 22.56
CA LYS A 10 -26.27 -20.84 21.48
C LYS A 10 -24.87 -20.50 21.97
N ARG A 11 -24.19 -21.48 22.55
CA ARG A 11 -22.79 -21.38 22.96
C ARG A 11 -22.05 -20.84 21.76
N ARG A 12 -21.36 -19.70 21.92
CA ARG A 12 -20.52 -19.11 20.87
C ARG A 12 -19.32 -20.04 20.71
N GLY A 13 -19.51 -21.14 19.98
CA GLY A 13 -18.51 -22.15 19.74
C GLY A 13 -17.30 -21.53 19.05
N SER A 14 -16.14 -21.73 19.66
CA SER A 14 -14.81 -21.45 19.12
C SER A 14 -14.41 -22.35 17.95
N ALA A 15 -15.31 -23.21 17.45
CA ALA A 15 -14.97 -24.26 16.49
C ALA A 15 -14.67 -23.77 15.07
N PHE A 16 -15.01 -22.53 14.69
CA PHE A 16 -14.76 -22.02 13.32
C PHE A 16 -14.60 -20.49 13.28
N ILE A 17 -13.63 -19.94 14.01
CA ILE A 17 -13.27 -18.52 13.89
C ILE A 17 -12.32 -18.37 12.70
N THR A 18 -12.86 -17.90 11.57
CA THR A 18 -12.07 -17.56 10.39
C THR A 18 -11.09 -16.42 10.71
N LYS A 19 -9.78 -16.65 10.52
CA LYS A 19 -8.73 -15.62 10.74
C LYS A 19 -8.89 -14.40 9.83
N ASN A 20 -9.38 -14.60 8.60
CA ASN A 20 -9.63 -13.54 7.62
C ASN A 20 -11.07 -13.60 7.11
N ALA A 21 -11.94 -12.70 7.57
CA ALA A 21 -13.30 -12.58 7.05
C ALA A 21 -13.32 -11.86 5.68
N CYS A 22 -14.31 -12.15 4.84
CA CYS A 22 -14.49 -11.41 3.59
C CYS A 22 -14.73 -9.91 3.84
N THR A 23 -14.42 -9.06 2.87
CA THR A 23 -14.50 -7.58 2.93
C THR A 23 -15.89 -7.10 3.38
N ARG A 24 -16.96 -7.71 2.85
CA ARG A 24 -18.33 -7.36 3.22
C ARG A 24 -18.68 -7.73 4.65
N CYS A 25 -18.26 -8.91 5.13
CA CYS A 25 -18.49 -9.32 6.51
C CYS A 25 -17.65 -8.49 7.49
N LYS A 26 -16.41 -8.10 7.11
CA LYS A 26 -15.60 -7.12 7.84
C LYS A 26 -16.34 -5.78 7.95
N LYS A 27 -16.79 -5.21 6.83
CA LYS A 27 -17.51 -3.92 6.77
C LYS A 27 -18.81 -3.94 7.58
N LYS A 28 -19.57 -5.04 7.52
CA LYS A 28 -20.83 -5.21 8.27
C LYS A 28 -20.63 -5.67 9.72
N ARG A 29 -19.40 -5.96 10.17
CA ARG A 29 -19.07 -6.49 11.51
C ARG A 29 -19.88 -7.76 11.87
N THR A 30 -20.01 -8.69 10.93
CA THR A 30 -20.80 -9.92 11.07
C THR A 30 -19.93 -11.17 10.90
N LYS A 31 -20.37 -12.31 11.46
CA LYS A 31 -19.60 -13.59 11.44
C LYS A 31 -19.38 -14.11 10.03
N CYS A 32 -18.14 -14.33 9.62
CA CYS A 32 -17.79 -14.94 8.33
C CYS A 32 -17.29 -16.37 8.55
N ASP A 33 -17.74 -17.30 7.73
CA ASP A 33 -17.38 -18.72 7.76
C ASP A 33 -16.13 -19.05 6.92
N GLY A 34 -15.57 -18.07 6.20
CA GLY A 34 -14.29 -18.22 5.49
C GLY A 34 -14.36 -18.96 4.17
N GLN A 35 -15.54 -19.45 3.77
CA GLN A 35 -15.76 -20.07 2.46
C GLN A 35 -15.75 -19.01 1.34
N ASN A 36 -15.58 -19.42 0.08
CA ASN A 36 -15.60 -18.51 -1.06
C ASN A 36 -16.59 -18.99 -2.16
N PRO A 37 -17.76 -18.34 -2.31
CA PRO A 37 -18.28 -17.26 -1.49
C PRO A 37 -18.67 -17.72 -0.07
N CYS A 38 -18.59 -16.81 0.90
CA CYS A 38 -18.96 -17.11 2.29
C CYS A 38 -20.48 -17.34 2.40
N ALA A 39 -20.99 -18.20 3.28
CA ALA A 39 -22.41 -18.60 3.26
C ALA A 39 -23.38 -17.41 3.34
N ARG A 40 -23.00 -16.33 4.06
CA ARG A 40 -23.81 -15.10 4.10
C ARG A 40 -23.83 -14.37 2.76
N CYS A 41 -22.70 -14.32 2.06
CA CYS A 41 -22.65 -13.68 0.74
C CYS A 41 -23.33 -14.54 -0.31
N ALA A 42 -23.20 -15.87 -0.24
CA ALA A 42 -23.90 -16.80 -1.12
C ALA A 42 -25.43 -16.67 -1.02
N ALA A 43 -25.95 -16.42 0.19
CA ALA A 43 -27.39 -16.21 0.41
C ALA A 43 -27.93 -14.85 -0.08
N LEU A 44 -27.06 -13.96 -0.58
CA LEU A 44 -27.46 -12.63 -1.05
C LEU A 44 -27.23 -12.55 -2.55
N ASN A 45 -28.31 -12.41 -3.30
CA ASN A 45 -28.25 -12.23 -4.75
C ASN A 45 -27.52 -10.93 -5.10
N GLY A 46 -26.64 -10.98 -6.11
CA GLY A 46 -25.95 -9.81 -6.65
C GLY A 46 -24.85 -9.21 -5.76
N VAL A 47 -24.35 -9.96 -4.77
CA VAL A 47 -23.31 -9.46 -3.84
C VAL A 47 -21.96 -10.09 -4.11
N THR A 48 -20.94 -9.26 -4.31
CA THR A 48 -19.55 -9.70 -4.43
C THR A 48 -18.98 -10.12 -3.06
N CYS A 49 -18.45 -11.34 -2.98
CA CYS A 49 -17.69 -11.84 -1.84
C CYS A 49 -16.19 -11.78 -2.18
N SER A 50 -15.46 -10.80 -1.63
CA SER A 50 -14.01 -10.70 -1.84
C SER A 50 -13.26 -10.89 -0.53
N TYR A 51 -12.09 -11.54 -0.59
CA TYR A 51 -11.16 -11.68 0.52
C TYR A 51 -9.89 -10.91 0.18
N GLU A 52 -9.69 -9.79 0.85
CA GLU A 52 -8.46 -9.01 0.73
C GLU A 52 -7.47 -9.43 1.82
N VAL A 53 -6.25 -9.72 1.38
CA VAL A 53 -5.09 -9.83 2.26
C VAL A 53 -4.55 -8.43 2.45
N THR A 54 -4.80 -7.84 3.62
CA THR A 54 -4.14 -6.59 3.98
C THR A 54 -2.68 -6.90 4.29
N VAL A 55 -1.76 -6.49 3.42
CA VAL A 55 -0.33 -6.50 3.74
C VAL A 55 -0.13 -5.54 4.91
N ARG A 56 0.21 -6.08 6.08
CA ARG A 56 0.52 -5.27 7.26
C ARG A 56 2.01 -4.91 7.23
N ALA A 57 2.38 -3.95 6.40
CA ALA A 57 3.61 -3.23 6.65
C ALA A 57 3.37 -2.30 7.85
N SER A 58 4.33 -2.22 8.78
CA SER A 58 4.22 -1.26 9.87
C SER A 58 4.25 0.15 9.29
N LYS A 59 3.57 1.09 9.97
CA LYS A 59 3.60 2.50 9.58
C LYS A 59 5.05 3.01 9.57
N GLU A 60 5.86 2.50 10.48
CA GLU A 60 7.28 2.79 10.64
C GLU A 60 8.09 2.27 9.45
N ALA A 61 7.84 1.04 8.98
CA ALA A 61 8.51 0.50 7.80
C ALA A 61 8.17 1.30 6.54
N MET A 62 6.89 1.63 6.33
CA MET A 62 6.49 2.47 5.19
C MET A 62 7.14 3.86 5.24
N LYS A 63 7.24 4.47 6.42
CA LYS A 63 7.93 5.76 6.59
C LYS A 63 9.41 5.67 6.30
N ALA A 64 10.08 4.61 6.76
CA ALA A 64 11.50 4.40 6.52
C ALA A 64 11.77 4.24 5.02
N GLU A 65 10.95 3.45 4.32
CA GLU A 65 11.07 3.25 2.88
C GLU A 65 10.79 4.54 2.08
N ILE A 66 9.79 5.34 2.49
CA ILE A 66 9.56 6.65 1.88
C ILE A 66 10.78 7.57 2.05
N GLU A 67 11.41 7.56 3.22
CA GLU A 67 12.59 8.40 3.46
C GLU A 67 13.78 7.95 2.63
N GLU A 68 14.03 6.65 2.55
CA GLU A 68 15.07 6.07 1.70
C GLU A 68 14.86 6.42 0.22
N LEU A 69 13.63 6.28 -0.27
CA LEU A 69 13.26 6.62 -1.65
C LEU A 69 13.44 8.12 -1.94
N LYS A 70 13.11 9.00 -0.99
CA LYS A 70 13.35 10.45 -1.13
C LYS A 70 14.83 10.78 -1.20
N VAL A 71 15.64 10.17 -0.34
CA VAL A 71 17.09 10.34 -0.35
C VAL A 71 17.68 9.86 -1.69
N TYR A 72 17.19 8.74 -2.23
CA TYR A 72 17.56 8.27 -3.57
C TYR A 72 17.14 9.22 -4.68
N GLN A 73 15.91 9.71 -4.64
CA GLN A 73 15.40 10.66 -5.64
C GLN A 73 16.24 11.95 -5.67
N GLN A 74 16.57 12.51 -4.50
CA GLN A 74 17.36 13.74 -4.41
C GLN A 74 18.78 13.55 -4.95
N ALA A 75 19.43 12.45 -4.59
CA ALA A 75 20.76 12.13 -5.12
C ALA A 75 20.72 11.97 -6.65
N SER A 76 19.69 11.29 -7.17
CA SER A 76 19.49 11.10 -8.60
C SER A 76 19.27 12.43 -9.34
N GLU A 77 18.33 13.27 -8.88
CA GLU A 77 18.08 14.59 -9.47
C GLU A 77 19.34 15.46 -9.46
N PHE A 78 20.09 15.45 -8.37
CA PHE A 78 21.33 16.19 -8.28
C PHE A 78 22.36 15.69 -9.29
N VAL A 79 22.64 14.39 -9.34
CA VAL A 79 23.62 13.82 -10.30
C VAL A 79 23.20 14.12 -11.74
N LEU A 80 21.92 13.97 -12.07
CA LEU A 80 21.38 14.34 -13.39
C LEU A 80 21.53 15.83 -13.69
N SER A 81 21.31 16.70 -12.71
CA SER A 81 21.55 18.15 -12.86
C SER A 81 23.03 18.46 -13.10
N GLN A 82 23.94 17.71 -12.50
CA GLN A 82 25.38 17.93 -12.71
C GLN A 82 25.84 17.42 -14.08
N LEU A 83 25.22 16.35 -14.58
CA LEU A 83 25.46 15.84 -15.93
C LEU A 83 25.05 16.80 -17.04
N SER A 84 24.16 17.77 -16.78
CA SER A 84 23.80 18.79 -17.78
C SER A 84 24.85 19.89 -17.95
N PHE A 85 25.89 19.93 -17.11
CA PHE A 85 27.03 20.85 -17.29
C PHE A 85 28.19 20.11 -17.95
N GLU A 86 28.62 20.57 -19.13
CA GLU A 86 29.66 19.92 -19.95
C GLU A 86 30.97 19.68 -19.18
N ASP A 87 31.41 20.66 -18.39
CA ASP A 87 32.66 20.58 -17.61
C ASP A 87 32.66 19.49 -16.53
N ARG A 88 31.47 19.11 -16.03
CA ARG A 88 31.29 18.16 -14.92
C ARG A 88 30.80 16.79 -15.39
N ALA A 89 30.27 16.70 -16.61
CA ALA A 89 29.71 15.45 -17.13
C ALA A 89 30.76 14.35 -17.30
N GLY A 90 31.96 14.69 -17.80
CA GLY A 90 33.05 13.74 -18.05
C GLY A 90 33.43 12.83 -16.86
N PRO A 91 33.78 13.38 -15.69
CA PRO A 91 34.12 12.58 -14.51
C PRO A 91 32.91 11.79 -13.96
N ILE A 92 31.68 12.32 -14.03
CA ILE A 92 30.48 11.63 -13.57
C ILE A 92 30.17 10.42 -14.45
N LEU A 93 30.19 10.58 -15.78
CA LEU A 93 29.97 9.50 -16.73
C LEU A 93 31.01 8.38 -16.60
N ARG A 94 32.25 8.71 -16.23
CA ARG A 94 33.28 7.71 -15.94
C ARG A 94 32.88 6.85 -14.74
N GLN A 95 32.46 7.47 -13.63
CA GLN A 95 32.01 6.76 -12.44
C GLN A 95 30.78 5.88 -12.69
N LEU A 96 29.84 6.34 -13.50
CA LEU A 96 28.67 5.54 -13.92
C LEU A 96 29.09 4.32 -14.75
N ARG A 97 30.04 4.47 -15.69
CA ARG A 97 30.59 3.35 -16.46
C ARG A 97 31.36 2.34 -15.60
N GLU A 98 31.98 2.80 -14.51
CA GLU A 98 32.62 1.95 -13.50
C GLU A 98 31.60 1.23 -12.60
N GLY A 99 30.30 1.53 -12.74
CA GLY A 99 29.22 0.89 -11.97
C GLY A 99 28.99 1.51 -10.59
N LYS A 100 29.51 2.72 -10.32
CA LYS A 100 29.24 3.40 -9.05
C LYS A 100 27.76 3.81 -8.95
N GLY A 101 27.18 3.63 -7.76
CA GLY A 101 25.82 4.03 -7.48
C GLY A 101 25.65 5.54 -7.45
N LEU A 102 24.45 6.03 -7.80
CA LEU A 102 24.15 7.47 -7.81
C LEU A 102 24.37 8.14 -6.44
N GLN A 103 24.14 7.42 -5.34
CA GLN A 103 24.40 7.91 -3.99
C GLN A 103 25.88 8.13 -3.71
N ASP A 104 26.75 7.25 -4.19
CA ASP A 104 28.20 7.36 -3.97
C ASP A 104 28.79 8.52 -4.80
N ILE A 105 28.28 8.68 -6.02
CA ILE A 105 28.58 9.81 -6.88
C ILE A 105 28.11 11.11 -6.22
N TYR A 106 26.88 11.15 -5.70
CA TYR A 106 26.33 12.29 -4.98
C TYR A 106 27.23 12.73 -3.81
N LYS A 107 27.62 11.79 -2.93
CA LYS A 107 28.53 12.05 -1.79
C LYS A 107 29.88 12.60 -2.24
N THR A 108 30.42 12.06 -3.32
CA THR A 108 31.71 12.52 -3.87
C THR A 108 31.62 13.96 -4.37
N LEU A 109 30.48 14.36 -4.92
CA LEU A 109 30.27 15.70 -5.48
C LEU A 109 29.94 16.75 -4.42
N ASN A 110 29.20 16.39 -3.37
CA ASN A 110 28.71 17.34 -2.37
C ASN A 110 29.55 17.36 -1.07
N GLY A 111 30.57 16.50 -0.97
CA GLY A 111 31.16 16.12 0.32
C GLY A 111 30.11 15.39 1.17
N ASP A 112 30.45 14.92 2.38
CA ASP A 112 29.52 14.20 3.28
C ASP A 112 28.27 15.00 3.71
N ALA A 113 28.02 16.17 3.12
CA ALA A 113 26.80 16.94 3.26
C ALA A 113 25.60 16.16 2.71
N ALA A 114 24.64 15.91 3.59
CA ALA A 114 23.37 15.28 3.27
C ALA A 114 22.70 15.98 2.05
N PRO A 115 21.95 15.22 1.22
CA PRO A 115 21.11 15.77 0.16
C PRO A 115 20.34 17.02 0.59
N PRO A 116 20.47 18.17 -0.10
CA PRO A 116 19.58 19.28 0.15
C PRO A 116 18.16 18.78 -0.12
N GLN A 117 17.29 18.91 0.89
CA GLN A 117 15.90 18.50 0.78
C GLN A 117 15.21 19.39 -0.27
N SER A 118 15.24 18.98 -1.54
CA SER A 118 14.52 19.67 -2.59
C SER A 118 13.03 19.51 -2.31
N ALA A 119 12.37 20.64 -2.06
CA ALA A 119 10.93 20.72 -1.86
C ALA A 119 10.22 20.46 -3.19
N ARG A 120 10.14 19.20 -3.60
CA ARG A 120 9.12 18.73 -4.53
C ARG A 120 8.28 17.70 -3.81
N THR A 121 7.26 18.21 -3.13
CA THR A 121 6.13 17.41 -2.66
C THR A 121 5.49 16.77 -3.89
N ILE A 122 5.79 15.50 -4.13
CA ILE A 122 4.87 14.65 -4.87
C ILE A 122 3.63 14.58 -4.00
N ASP A 123 2.55 15.24 -4.41
CA ASP A 123 1.24 15.12 -3.78
C ASP A 123 0.77 13.67 -3.89
N VAL A 124 1.08 12.87 -2.86
CA VAL A 124 0.67 11.46 -2.70
C VAL A 124 -0.87 11.33 -2.68
N LEU A 125 -1.60 12.45 -2.57
CA LEU A 125 -3.06 12.52 -2.64
C LEU A 125 -3.66 12.16 -4.01
N ARG A 126 -2.88 12.01 -5.08
CA ARG A 126 -3.43 11.71 -6.42
C ARG A 126 -3.54 10.22 -6.77
N ILE A 127 -2.87 9.31 -6.06
CA ILE A 127 -2.88 7.87 -6.41
C ILE A 127 -4.17 7.17 -5.95
N GLY A 128 -4.87 7.72 -4.94
CA GLY A 128 -6.08 7.11 -4.38
C GLY A 128 -7.37 7.23 -5.21
N ASN A 129 -7.38 7.99 -6.31
CA ASN A 129 -8.61 8.38 -7.00
C ASN A 129 -8.83 7.77 -8.40
N LEU A 130 -8.06 6.75 -8.81
CA LEU A 130 -8.29 6.07 -10.10
C LEU A 130 -9.14 4.78 -10.01
N VAL A 131 -9.70 4.44 -8.84
CA VAL A 131 -10.58 3.27 -8.69
C VAL A 131 -11.90 3.65 -8.01
N HIS A 132 -12.58 4.66 -8.53
CA HIS A 132 -14.04 4.77 -8.36
C HIS A 132 -14.62 5.59 -9.50
N SER A 133 -14.91 4.93 -10.63
CA SER A 133 -15.83 5.45 -11.63
C SER A 133 -17.23 4.95 -11.25
N PRO A 134 -18.15 5.78 -10.73
CA PRO A 134 -19.53 5.37 -10.61
C PRO A 134 -20.18 5.45 -12.00
N HIS A 135 -20.51 4.30 -12.58
CA HIS A 135 -21.53 4.23 -13.61
C HIS A 135 -22.82 4.83 -13.03
N ARG A 136 -23.30 5.93 -13.60
CA ARG A 136 -24.69 6.36 -13.46
C ARG A 136 -25.45 5.75 -14.63
N GLU A 137 -26.33 4.80 -14.31
CA GLU A 137 -27.47 4.42 -15.14
C GLU A 137 -28.39 5.64 -15.25
N GLU A 138 -28.61 6.12 -16.47
CA GLU A 138 -29.72 6.99 -16.83
C GLU A 138 -30.96 6.08 -16.93
N ALA A 139 -31.92 6.32 -16.05
CA ALA A 139 -33.23 5.69 -16.10
C ALA A 139 -34.13 6.53 -17.01
N GLU A 140 -34.67 5.90 -18.04
CA GLU A 140 -35.87 6.30 -18.76
C GLU A 140 -37.03 5.41 -18.30
#